data_AF-A0A436QPE8-F1
#
_entry.id   AF-A0A436QPE8-F1
#
_cell.length_a   1.000
_cell.length_b   1.000
_cell.length_c   1.000
_cell.angle_alpha   90.00
_cell.angle_beta   90.00
_cell.angle_gamma   90.00
#
_symmetry.space_group_name_H-M   'P 1'
#
loop_
_entity.id
_entity.type
_entity.pdbx_description
1 polymer ?
#
loop_
_entity_poly.entity_id
_entity_poly.type
_entity_poly.pdbx_seq_one_letter_code
_entity_poly.pdbx_strand_id
1 'polypeptide(L)'
;MPGIGPLSEALEAFAEFFGIDHGLVQAAAERSAETAPAGPEPEMARRVVAAMNDAEKTSLLMRVFNGEPNLSAELRATIRARLEPETTISPGALRTSADLRARAEEIRLARKRAEAEAAEAQRRLLAEAAEKARDVRIDALRQRGENVWAEVETEIMRRNPAGYDKAAALLSDLSV
;
A
#
# COMPACT_ATOMS: atom_id res chain seq x y z
N MET A 1 -11.92 0.62 -18.89
CA MET A 1 -11.48 -0.67 -18.31
C MET A 1 -12.36 -0.98 -17.10
N PRO A 2 -12.85 -2.23 -16.94
CA PRO A 2 -13.37 -2.70 -15.66
C PRO A 2 -12.24 -2.61 -14.60
N GLY A 3 -12.59 -2.28 -13.36
CA GLY A 3 -11.62 -2.20 -12.27
C GLY A 3 -11.23 -3.57 -11.74
N ILE A 4 -10.17 -3.61 -10.92
CA ILE A 4 -9.62 -4.86 -10.35
C ILE A 4 -9.95 -5.03 -8.87
N GLY A 5 -10.81 -4.17 -8.31
CA GLY A 5 -11.14 -4.16 -6.89
C GLY A 5 -12.03 -5.34 -6.47
N PRO A 6 -11.99 -5.74 -5.18
CA PRO A 6 -11.29 -5.07 -4.06
C PRO A 6 -9.78 -5.38 -3.99
N LEU A 7 -9.00 -4.48 -3.36
CA LEU A 7 -7.57 -4.69 -3.11
C LEU A 7 -7.40 -5.79 -2.06
N SER A 8 -7.00 -6.98 -2.50
CA SER A 8 -6.71 -8.13 -1.62
C SER A 8 -5.22 -8.22 -1.31
N GLU A 9 -4.86 -8.84 -0.19
CA GLU A 9 -3.46 -9.10 0.18
C GLU A 9 -2.71 -9.89 -0.92
N ALA A 10 -3.41 -10.80 -1.61
CA ALA A 10 -2.84 -11.55 -2.73
C ALA A 10 -2.51 -10.64 -3.93
N LEU A 11 -3.36 -9.64 -4.21
CA LEU A 11 -3.11 -8.67 -5.29
C LEU A 11 -1.97 -7.73 -4.93
N GLU A 12 -1.83 -7.38 -3.65
CA GLU A 12 -0.72 -6.57 -3.13
C GLU A 12 0.61 -7.33 -3.21
N ALA A 13 0.65 -8.58 -2.74
CA ALA A 13 1.83 -9.44 -2.85
C ALA A 13 2.21 -9.73 -4.31
N PHE A 14 1.22 -9.89 -5.19
CA PHE A 14 1.46 -10.01 -6.64
C PHE A 14 2.08 -8.73 -7.21
N ALA A 15 1.55 -7.56 -6.85
CA ALA A 15 2.08 -6.28 -7.31
C ALA A 15 3.52 -6.09 -6.83
N GLU A 16 3.81 -6.43 -5.57
CA GLU A 16 5.16 -6.40 -5.00
C GLU A 16 6.11 -7.36 -5.74
N PHE A 17 5.69 -8.60 -5.98
CA PHE A 17 6.50 -9.60 -6.68
C PHE A 17 6.88 -9.16 -8.10
N PHE A 18 5.95 -8.52 -8.82
CA PHE A 18 6.18 -8.04 -10.18
C PHE A 18 6.70 -6.60 -10.27
N GLY A 19 6.92 -5.93 -9.14
CA GLY A 19 7.38 -4.54 -9.11
C GLY A 19 6.39 -3.55 -9.72
N ILE A 20 5.09 -3.84 -9.63
CA ILE A 20 4.02 -2.95 -10.09
C ILE A 20 3.82 -1.85 -9.05
N ASP A 21 3.69 -0.59 -9.51
CA ASP A 21 3.45 0.54 -8.62
C ASP A 21 2.18 0.35 -7.78
N HIS A 22 2.34 0.41 -6.46
CA HIS A 22 1.25 0.19 -5.51
C HIS A 22 0.14 1.25 -5.64
N GLY A 23 0.50 2.51 -5.90
CA GLY A 23 -0.46 3.59 -6.15
C GLY A 23 -1.29 3.33 -7.41
N LEU A 24 -0.69 2.71 -8.43
CA LEU A 24 -1.39 2.30 -9.65
C LEU A 24 -2.36 1.15 -9.38
N VAL A 25 -1.95 0.15 -8.60
CA VAL A 25 -2.83 -0.97 -8.22
C VAL A 25 -3.99 -0.47 -7.36
N GLN A 26 -3.72 0.41 -6.41
CA GLN A 26 -4.73 1.06 -5.58
C GLN A 26 -5.72 1.89 -6.43
N ALA A 27 -5.22 2.72 -7.35
CA ALA A 27 -6.05 3.51 -8.27
C ALA A 27 -6.93 2.63 -9.18
N ALA A 28 -6.44 1.46 -9.59
CA ALA A 28 -7.21 0.49 -10.38
C ALA A 28 -8.22 -0.29 -9.53
N ALA A 29 -7.92 -0.52 -8.25
CA ALA A 29 -8.77 -1.23 -7.30
C ALA A 29 -9.90 -0.36 -6.71
N GLU A 30 -9.80 0.99 -6.78
CA GLU A 30 -10.88 1.91 -6.36
C GLU A 30 -12.22 1.61 -7.06
N ARG A 31 -12.19 1.05 -8.27
CA ARG A 31 -13.39 0.58 -8.96
C ARG A 31 -13.51 -0.93 -8.76
N SER A 32 -14.58 -1.35 -8.07
CA SER A 32 -14.88 -2.78 -7.90
C SER A 32 -15.12 -3.44 -9.26
N ALA A 33 -14.60 -4.66 -9.42
CA ALA A 33 -14.95 -5.51 -10.56
C ALA A 33 -16.45 -5.85 -10.58
N GLU A 34 -17.18 -5.65 -9.47
CA GLU A 34 -18.64 -5.88 -9.37
C GLU A 34 -19.48 -4.91 -10.21
N THR A 35 -18.91 -3.78 -10.65
CA THR A 35 -19.60 -2.90 -11.63
C THR A 35 -19.43 -3.40 -13.07
N ALA A 36 -18.59 -4.42 -13.31
CA ALA A 36 -18.76 -5.24 -14.50
C ALA A 36 -19.92 -6.19 -14.18
N PRO A 37 -20.98 -6.25 -15.00
CA PRO A 37 -22.05 -7.20 -14.75
C PRO A 37 -21.41 -8.58 -14.58
N ALA A 38 -21.66 -9.21 -13.42
CA ALA A 38 -21.52 -10.65 -13.29
C ALA A 38 -22.07 -11.24 -14.59
N GLY A 39 -21.28 -12.09 -15.25
CA GLY A 39 -21.52 -12.49 -16.65
C GLY A 39 -22.98 -12.81 -16.92
N PRO A 40 -23.42 -12.69 -18.18
CA PRO A 40 -24.82 -12.57 -18.55
C PRO A 40 -25.72 -13.52 -17.75
N GLU A 41 -26.76 -12.95 -17.14
CA GLU A 41 -27.70 -13.66 -16.28
C GLU A 41 -28.08 -15.02 -16.90
N PRO A 42 -28.19 -16.12 -16.12
CA PRO A 42 -28.37 -17.47 -16.67
C PRO A 42 -29.51 -17.59 -17.69
N GLU A 43 -30.59 -16.84 -17.50
CA GLU A 43 -31.73 -16.74 -18.42
C GLU A 43 -31.36 -16.10 -19.77
N MET A 44 -30.50 -15.10 -19.72
CA MET A 44 -30.06 -14.38 -20.90
C MET A 44 -29.05 -15.20 -21.72
N ALA A 45 -28.15 -15.91 -21.03
CA ALA A 45 -27.28 -16.92 -21.66
C ALA A 45 -28.11 -18.02 -22.34
N ARG A 46 -29.20 -18.47 -21.71
CA ARG A 46 -30.11 -19.47 -22.26
C ARG A 46 -30.77 -19.02 -23.57
N ARG A 47 -31.20 -17.75 -23.66
CA ARG A 47 -31.77 -17.18 -24.89
C ARG A 47 -30.79 -17.18 -26.06
N VAL A 48 -29.54 -16.78 -25.81
CA VAL A 48 -28.50 -16.77 -26.85
C VAL A 48 -28.18 -18.18 -27.31
N VAL A 49 -28.04 -19.13 -26.40
CA VAL A 49 -27.79 -20.54 -26.75
C VAL A 49 -28.98 -21.14 -27.51
N ALA A 50 -30.22 -20.79 -27.14
CA ALA A 50 -31.40 -21.24 -27.86
C ALA A 50 -31.42 -20.74 -29.32
N ALA A 51 -31.00 -19.49 -29.54
CA ALA A 51 -30.92 -18.85 -30.85
C ALA A 51 -29.75 -19.33 -31.73
N MET A 52 -28.79 -20.09 -31.19
CA MET A 52 -27.72 -20.71 -31.98
C MET A 52 -28.29 -21.75 -32.95
N ASN A 53 -27.69 -21.83 -34.14
CA ASN A 53 -28.10 -22.84 -35.12
C ASN A 53 -27.61 -24.25 -34.72
N ASP A 54 -28.19 -25.28 -35.32
CA ASP A 54 -27.90 -26.66 -34.94
C ASP A 54 -26.45 -27.07 -35.26
N ALA A 55 -25.84 -26.48 -36.30
CA ALA A 55 -24.45 -26.73 -36.64
C ALA A 55 -23.48 -26.16 -35.57
N GLU A 56 -23.74 -24.97 -35.06
CA GLU A 56 -23.01 -24.32 -33.98
C GLU A 56 -23.13 -25.12 -32.68
N LYS A 57 -24.34 -25.55 -32.33
CA LYS A 57 -24.60 -26.40 -31.15
C LYS A 57 -23.87 -27.74 -31.26
N THR A 58 -23.97 -28.40 -32.42
CA THR A 58 -23.31 -29.69 -32.67
C THR A 58 -21.79 -29.57 -32.59
N SER A 59 -21.21 -28.53 -33.20
CA SER A 59 -19.77 -28.25 -33.12
C SER A 59 -19.32 -28.04 -31.68
N LEU A 60 -20.05 -27.24 -30.90
CA LEU A 60 -19.75 -27.00 -29.48
C LEU A 60 -19.79 -28.31 -28.67
N LEU A 61 -20.82 -29.15 -28.86
CA LEU A 61 -20.93 -30.44 -28.17
C LEU A 61 -19.82 -31.41 -28.55
N MET A 62 -19.39 -31.42 -29.82
CA MET A 62 -18.23 -32.22 -30.26
C MET A 62 -16.93 -31.73 -29.63
N ARG A 63 -16.75 -30.40 -29.45
CA ARG A 63 -15.59 -29.84 -28.73
C ARG A 63 -15.61 -30.18 -27.24
N VAL A 64 -16.78 -30.22 -26.60
CA VAL A 64 -16.94 -30.75 -25.23
C VAL A 64 -16.54 -32.22 -25.17
N PHE A 65 -17.02 -33.03 -26.13
CA PHE A 65 -16.71 -34.45 -26.20
C PHE A 65 -15.21 -34.71 -26.37
N ASN A 66 -14.53 -33.87 -27.14
CA ASN A 66 -13.08 -33.93 -27.35
C ASN A 66 -12.26 -33.38 -26.16
N GLY A 67 -12.92 -32.85 -25.12
CA GLY A 67 -12.26 -32.38 -23.90
C GLY A 67 -11.39 -31.13 -24.09
N GLU A 68 -11.75 -30.23 -25.02
CA GLU A 68 -10.96 -29.03 -25.25
C GLU A 68 -10.88 -28.12 -24.00
N PRO A 69 -9.68 -27.66 -23.61
CA PRO A 69 -9.52 -26.77 -22.47
C PRO A 69 -10.12 -25.39 -22.78
N ASN A 70 -10.60 -24.70 -21.74
CA ASN A 70 -11.13 -23.32 -21.80
C ASN A 70 -12.41 -23.10 -22.63
N LEU A 71 -13.08 -24.16 -23.12
CA LEU A 71 -14.33 -24.03 -23.90
C LEU A 71 -15.43 -23.28 -23.16
N SER A 72 -15.50 -23.40 -21.83
CA SER A 72 -16.46 -22.67 -21.00
C SER A 72 -16.21 -21.16 -20.96
N ALA A 73 -14.94 -20.73 -21.02
CA ALA A 73 -14.58 -19.32 -21.09
C ALA A 73 -14.89 -18.74 -22.48
N GLU A 74 -14.62 -19.52 -23.53
CA GLU A 74 -14.91 -19.15 -24.92
C GLU A 74 -16.42 -18.98 -25.14
N LEU A 75 -17.24 -19.94 -24.68
CA LEU A 75 -18.70 -19.86 -24.76
C LEU A 75 -19.24 -18.62 -24.04
N ARG A 76 -18.73 -18.32 -22.83
CA ARG A 76 -19.12 -17.10 -22.10
C ARG A 76 -18.76 -15.83 -22.87
N ALA A 77 -17.63 -15.80 -23.58
CA ALA A 77 -17.22 -14.67 -24.40
C ALA A 77 -18.12 -14.51 -25.63
N THR A 78 -18.46 -15.61 -26.33
CA THR A 78 -19.39 -15.59 -27.46
C THR A 78 -20.79 -15.13 -27.05
N ILE A 79 -21.29 -15.65 -25.91
CA ILE A 79 -22.59 -15.27 -25.37
C ILE A 79 -22.59 -13.77 -25.06
N ARG A 80 -21.56 -13.25 -24.37
CA ARG A 80 -21.42 -11.81 -24.10
C ARG A 80 -21.41 -10.97 -25.39
N ALA A 81 -20.66 -11.39 -26.40
CA ALA A 81 -20.55 -10.67 -27.67
C ALA A 81 -21.88 -10.60 -28.44
N ARG A 82 -22.73 -11.62 -28.33
CA ARG A 82 -24.09 -11.63 -28.93
C ARG A 82 -25.13 -10.88 -28.09
N LEU A 83 -24.79 -10.54 -26.86
CA LEU A 83 -25.66 -9.93 -25.86
C LEU A 83 -25.48 -8.43 -25.73
N GLU A 84 -24.28 -7.94 -25.98
CA GLU A 84 -24.05 -6.52 -26.18
C GLU A 84 -24.88 -6.09 -27.41
N PRO A 85 -25.92 -5.26 -27.25
CA PRO A 85 -26.42 -4.49 -28.39
C PRO A 85 -25.27 -3.64 -28.92
N GLU A 86 -25.37 -3.10 -30.12
CA GLU A 86 -24.51 -1.99 -30.56
C GLU A 86 -24.75 -0.69 -29.74
N THR A 87 -24.82 -0.79 -28.42
CA THR A 87 -24.42 0.28 -27.52
C THR A 87 -22.92 0.41 -27.67
N THR A 88 -22.53 1.33 -28.56
CA THR A 88 -21.46 2.26 -28.29
C THR A 88 -21.29 2.43 -26.79
N ILE A 89 -20.28 1.76 -26.23
CA ILE A 89 -19.85 1.98 -24.86
C ILE A 89 -19.57 3.48 -24.82
N SER A 90 -20.49 4.24 -24.22
CA SER A 90 -20.40 5.69 -24.17
C SER A 90 -19.00 6.05 -23.66
N PRO A 91 -18.18 6.81 -24.42
CA PRO A 91 -16.80 7.09 -24.04
C PRO A 91 -16.68 7.90 -22.73
N GLY A 92 -17.80 8.35 -22.16
CA GLY A 92 -17.84 9.24 -20.99
C GLY A 92 -17.47 8.64 -19.64
N ALA A 93 -17.20 7.33 -19.53
CA ALA A 93 -16.93 6.70 -18.22
C ALA A 93 -15.78 5.67 -18.20
N LEU A 94 -14.93 5.66 -19.24
CA LEU A 94 -13.71 4.86 -19.24
C LEU A 94 -12.55 5.77 -18.82
N ARG A 95 -11.96 5.50 -17.65
CA ARG A 95 -10.69 6.15 -17.25
C ARG A 95 -9.65 5.88 -18.34
N THR A 96 -8.98 6.93 -18.80
CA THR A 96 -7.80 6.83 -19.63
C THR A 96 -6.66 6.30 -18.76
N SER A 97 -5.64 5.67 -19.38
CA SER A 97 -4.40 5.32 -18.67
C SER A 97 -3.75 6.55 -18.01
N ALA A 98 -3.94 7.73 -18.59
CA ALA A 98 -3.52 9.02 -18.02
C ALA A 98 -4.22 9.31 -16.67
N ASP A 99 -5.53 9.09 -16.57
CA ASP A 99 -6.29 9.34 -15.35
C ASP A 99 -5.87 8.39 -14.22
N LEU A 100 -5.57 7.13 -14.55
CA LEU A 100 -5.05 6.16 -13.58
C LEU A 100 -3.66 6.54 -13.07
N ARG A 101 -2.78 7.03 -13.95
CA ARG A 101 -1.46 7.51 -13.55
C ARG A 101 -1.54 8.78 -12.70
N ALA A 102 -2.39 9.74 -13.07
CA ALA A 102 -2.62 10.94 -12.27
C ALA A 102 -3.12 10.57 -10.87
N ARG A 103 -4.08 9.63 -10.79
CA ARG A 103 -4.60 9.15 -9.51
C ARG A 103 -3.55 8.39 -8.68
N ALA A 104 -2.72 7.58 -9.32
CA ALA A 104 -1.61 6.89 -8.66
C ALA A 104 -0.60 7.88 -8.07
N GLU A 105 -0.28 8.95 -8.80
CA GLU A 105 0.62 10.01 -8.33
C GLU A 105 0.05 10.76 -7.12
N GLU A 106 -1.25 11.07 -7.11
CA GLU A 106 -1.92 11.66 -5.95
C GLU A 106 -1.81 10.76 -4.71
N ILE A 107 -2.06 9.46 -4.88
CA ILE A 107 -1.94 8.45 -3.81
C ILE A 107 -0.50 8.40 -3.30
N ARG A 108 0.49 8.38 -4.20
CA ARG A 108 1.91 8.37 -3.87
C ARG A 108 2.32 9.61 -3.09
N LEU A 109 1.84 10.80 -3.50
CA LEU A 109 2.12 12.05 -2.80
C LEU A 109 1.48 12.11 -1.43
N ALA A 110 0.23 11.64 -1.29
CA ALA A 110 -0.46 11.58 -0.01
C ALA A 110 0.28 10.67 0.99
N ARG A 111 0.73 9.48 0.54
CA ARG A 111 1.53 8.56 1.36
C ARG A 111 2.83 9.20 1.84
N LYS A 112 3.59 9.82 0.93
CA LYS A 112 4.85 10.50 1.28
C LYS A 112 4.67 11.61 2.30
N ARG A 113 3.57 12.37 2.23
CA ARG A 113 3.25 13.39 3.23
C ARG A 113 2.95 12.77 4.59
N ALA A 114 2.12 11.74 4.64
CA ALA A 114 1.80 11.04 5.88
C ALA A 114 3.04 10.42 6.54
N GLU A 115 3.93 9.81 5.74
CA GLU A 115 5.21 9.27 6.24
C GLU A 115 6.14 10.37 6.78
N ALA A 116 6.23 11.51 6.09
CA ALA A 116 7.02 12.65 6.54
C ALA A 116 6.47 13.24 7.86
N GLU A 117 5.16 13.42 7.96
CA GLU A 117 4.49 13.89 9.17
C GLU A 117 4.70 12.93 10.35
N ALA A 118 4.58 11.63 10.12
CA ALA A 118 4.84 10.61 11.15
C ALA A 118 6.30 10.62 11.61
N ALA A 119 7.25 10.75 10.67
CA ALA A 119 8.67 10.84 10.98
C ALA A 119 9.00 12.12 11.77
N GLU A 120 8.40 13.26 11.42
CA GLU A 120 8.54 14.50 12.18
C GLU A 120 7.94 14.38 13.58
N ALA A 121 6.74 13.83 13.71
CA ALA A 121 6.11 13.61 15.01
C ALA A 121 6.99 12.73 15.92
N GLN A 122 7.55 11.65 15.37
CA GLN A 122 8.44 10.78 16.13
C GLN A 122 9.74 11.47 16.52
N ARG A 123 10.33 12.31 15.66
CA ARG A 123 11.50 13.12 16.01
C ARG A 123 11.20 14.11 17.14
N ARG A 124 10.03 14.76 17.12
CA ARG A 124 9.60 15.68 18.18
C ARG A 124 9.44 14.94 19.52
N LEU A 125 8.79 13.78 19.52
CA LEU A 125 8.64 12.96 20.73
C LEU A 125 10.01 12.55 21.31
N LEU A 126 10.96 12.15 20.47
CA LEU A 126 12.31 11.80 20.91
C LEU A 126 13.07 13.01 21.46
N ALA A 127 12.94 14.17 20.81
CA ALA A 127 13.55 15.41 21.29
C ALA A 127 12.98 15.85 22.64
N GLU A 128 11.66 15.82 22.81
CA GLU A 128 11.00 16.13 24.09
C GLU A 128 11.40 15.15 25.20
N ALA A 129 11.54 13.87 24.88
CA ALA A 129 12.03 12.87 25.83
C ALA A 129 13.49 13.12 26.22
N ALA A 130 14.33 13.52 25.26
CA ALA A 130 15.74 13.85 25.50
C ALA A 130 15.89 15.10 26.38
N GLU A 131 15.10 16.15 26.12
CA GLU A 131 15.07 17.36 26.95
C GLU A 131 14.61 17.04 28.38
N LYS A 132 13.52 16.30 28.57
CA LYS A 132 13.07 15.88 29.91
C LYS A 132 14.12 15.05 30.64
N ALA A 133 14.81 14.14 29.94
CA ALA A 133 15.88 13.35 30.53
C ALA A 133 17.08 14.22 30.93
N ARG A 134 17.36 15.27 30.16
CA ARG A 134 18.40 16.27 30.48
C ARG A 134 18.00 17.08 31.71
N ASP A 135 16.77 17.57 31.79
CA ASP A 135 16.28 18.33 32.94
C ASP A 135 16.37 17.50 34.24
N VAL A 136 15.91 16.24 34.20
CA VAL A 136 16.02 15.32 35.35
C VAL A 136 17.48 15.11 35.77
N ARG A 137 18.41 15.01 34.81
CA ARG A 137 19.84 14.86 35.10
C ARG A 137 20.40 16.11 35.77
N ILE A 138 20.05 17.29 35.28
CA ILE A 138 20.48 18.57 35.86
C ILE A 138 19.91 18.73 37.28
N ASP A 139 18.63 18.40 37.49
CA ASP A 139 18.01 18.46 38.81
C ASP A 139 18.68 17.49 39.80
N ALA A 140 19.01 16.29 39.36
CA ALA A 140 19.76 15.33 40.18
C ALA A 140 21.16 15.84 40.54
N LEU A 141 21.85 16.53 39.62
CA LEU A 141 23.14 17.15 39.89
C LEU A 141 23.02 18.31 40.89
N ARG A 142 21.98 19.15 40.76
CA ARG A 142 21.69 20.23 41.73
C ARG A 142 21.49 19.70 43.15
N GLN A 143 20.78 18.57 43.30
CA GLN A 143 20.59 17.93 44.61
C GLN A 143 21.89 17.37 45.21
N ARG A 144 22.82 16.93 44.36
CA ARG A 144 24.10 16.37 44.78
C ARG A 144 25.16 17.41 45.14
N GLY A 145 25.02 18.65 44.66
CA GLY A 145 25.85 19.79 45.06
C GLY A 145 27.36 19.55 44.88
N GLU A 146 28.16 19.89 45.90
CA GLU A 146 29.63 19.79 45.84
C GLU A 146 30.17 18.36 45.64
N ASN A 147 29.39 17.32 45.95
CA ASN A 147 29.80 15.93 45.73
C ASN A 147 29.98 15.58 44.24
N VAL A 148 29.45 16.39 43.33
CA VAL A 148 29.66 16.23 41.88
C VAL A 148 31.09 16.62 41.49
N TRP A 149 31.66 17.65 42.11
CA TRP A 149 33.05 18.09 41.85
C TRP A 149 34.07 17.02 42.24
N ALA A 150 33.85 16.35 43.37
CA ALA A 150 34.68 15.21 43.80
C ALA A 150 34.59 14.02 42.82
N GLU A 151 33.42 13.77 42.22
CA GLU A 151 33.27 12.72 41.20
C GLU A 151 33.99 13.10 39.89
N VAL A 152 33.93 14.36 39.47
CA VAL A 152 34.67 14.86 38.30
C VAL A 152 36.18 14.67 38.49
N GLU A 153 36.73 15.06 39.64
CA GLU A 153 38.15 14.85 39.96
C GLU A 153 38.51 13.36 39.95
N THR A 154 37.65 12.51 40.51
CA THR A 154 37.87 11.05 40.54
C THR A 154 37.90 10.46 39.13
N GLU A 155 36.99 10.87 38.24
CA GLU A 155 36.95 10.38 36.85
C GLU A 155 38.14 10.91 36.02
N ILE A 156 38.61 12.14 36.26
CA ILE A 156 39.84 12.67 35.67
C ILE A 156 41.07 11.87 36.13
N MET A 157 41.12 11.48 37.41
CA MET A 157 42.23 10.70 37.98
C MET A 157 42.31 9.28 37.42
N ARG A 158 41.23 8.72 36.85
CA ARG A 158 41.24 7.41 36.18
C ARG A 158 42.05 7.41 34.87
N ARG A 159 42.33 8.58 34.28
CA ARG A 159 43.21 8.77 33.10
C ARG A 159 42.88 7.84 31.93
N ASN A 160 41.60 7.59 31.68
CA ASN A 160 41.13 6.77 30.56
C ASN A 160 40.06 7.52 29.75
N PRO A 161 39.82 7.13 28.48
CA PRO A 161 38.88 7.84 27.61
C PRO A 161 37.48 7.96 28.21
N ALA A 162 36.93 6.87 28.75
CA ALA A 162 35.60 6.87 29.35
C ALA A 162 35.46 7.78 30.58
N GLY A 163 36.52 7.90 31.39
CA GLY A 163 36.58 8.80 32.54
C GLY A 163 36.62 10.26 32.11
N TYR A 164 37.38 10.58 31.06
CA TYR A 164 37.37 11.92 30.47
C TYR A 164 36.01 12.27 29.84
N ASP A 165 35.38 11.33 29.12
CA ASP A 165 34.05 11.53 28.54
C ASP A 165 33.00 11.80 29.62
N LYS A 166 33.04 11.04 30.71
CA LYS A 166 32.13 11.19 31.85
C LYS A 166 32.38 12.50 32.61
N ALA A 167 33.63 12.88 32.83
CA ALA A 167 33.99 14.16 33.43
C ALA A 167 33.54 15.35 32.56
N ALA A 168 33.72 15.26 31.24
CA ALA A 168 33.26 16.28 30.29
C ALA A 168 31.73 16.43 30.29
N ALA A 169 30.98 15.32 30.34
CA ALA A 169 29.54 15.35 30.44
C ALA A 169 29.07 16.04 31.74
N LEU A 170 29.63 15.67 32.89
CA LEU A 170 29.31 16.27 34.19
C LEU A 170 29.63 17.78 34.23
N LEU A 171 30.78 18.19 33.67
CA LEU A 171 31.17 19.59 33.58
C LEU A 171 30.27 20.40 32.65
N SER A 172 29.89 19.83 31.50
CA SER A 172 28.96 20.47 30.57
C SER A 172 27.60 20.70 31.23
N ASP A 173 27.12 19.74 32.03
CA ASP A 173 25.85 19.84 32.74
C ASP A 173 25.90 20.86 33.92
N LEU A 174 27.06 21.09 34.53
CA LEU A 174 27.28 22.08 35.59
C LEU A 174 27.41 23.53 35.09
N SER A 175 27.78 23.71 33.81
CA SER A 175 27.99 25.02 33.19
C SER A 175 26.70 25.78 32.80
N VAL A 176 25.53 25.21 33.11
CA VAL A 176 24.18 25.68 32.74
C VAL A 176 23.48 26.28 33.95
#